data_AF-A0A485BS61-F1
#
_entry.id   AF-A0A485BS61-F1
#
_cell.length_a   1.000
_cell.length_b   1.000
_cell.length_c   1.000
_cell.angle_alpha   90.00
_cell.angle_beta   90.00
_cell.angle_gamma   90.00
#
_symmetry.space_group_name_H-M   'P 1'
#
loop_
_entity.id
_entity.type
_entity.pdbx_description
1 polymer ?
#
loop_
_entity_poly.entity_id
_entity_poly.type
_entity_poly.pdbx_seq_one_letter_code
_entity_poly.pdbx_strand_id
1 'polypeptide(L)'
;MIFEGGNRAQFAANLARARRKFSLMHELGCDTMLLCSNVQADCSADVDLQVADLRALATLAEQENIKIGYEALAWGTHVNRWHQAWERVKAVDSPAMGIVLDSFHILSLGDDLSRLHEVPMDKITFLQLADAPLMKMDVLEWSRHFRCFPGQGELPLVEFSRELTRLGYRGPWSLEIFNDGFRASPNGATAKDGYRSLLWLEEQTRRTLGQTDADLFNPAPLPTFNGTEFIEFAASPAEAKKLSAMLEGMGFRLAGMHRSKQVALWNNGGAR
;
A
#
# COMPACT_ATOMS: atom_id res chain seq x y z
N MET A 1 -7.38 14.55 -10.07
CA MET A 1 -7.66 15.52 -11.16
C MET A 1 -6.48 15.45 -12.12
N ILE A 2 -6.69 15.57 -13.42
CA ILE A 2 -5.60 15.67 -14.39
C ILE A 2 -5.45 17.14 -14.80
N PHE A 3 -4.21 17.64 -14.91
CA PHE A 3 -4.00 19.09 -15.04
C PHE A 3 -2.89 19.49 -16.03
N GLU A 4 -1.67 19.00 -15.85
CA GLU A 4 -0.49 19.46 -16.57
C GLU A 4 -0.49 19.03 -18.04
N GLY A 5 0.01 19.91 -18.92
CA GLY A 5 0.12 19.63 -20.35
C GLY A 5 -1.24 19.47 -21.05
N GLY A 6 -2.34 19.78 -20.39
CA GLY A 6 -3.68 19.67 -20.98
C GLY A 6 -3.94 20.68 -22.09
N ASN A 7 -5.07 20.51 -22.79
CA ASN A 7 -5.50 21.46 -23.81
C ASN A 7 -5.61 22.89 -23.24
N ARG A 8 -4.91 23.84 -23.88
CA ARG A 8 -4.86 25.24 -23.45
C ARG A 8 -6.22 25.92 -23.34
N ALA A 9 -7.18 25.55 -24.19
CA ALA A 9 -8.55 26.08 -24.11
C ALA A 9 -9.27 25.65 -22.82
N GLN A 10 -8.88 24.54 -22.21
CA GLN A 10 -9.48 24.01 -20.98
C GLN A 10 -8.78 24.48 -19.71
N PHE A 11 -7.61 25.11 -19.82
CA PHE A 11 -6.78 25.46 -18.66
C PHE A 11 -7.52 26.32 -17.62
N ALA A 12 -8.21 27.37 -18.05
CA ALA A 12 -8.99 28.21 -17.15
C ALA A 12 -10.11 27.43 -16.44
N ALA A 13 -10.77 26.51 -17.15
CA ALA A 13 -11.79 25.63 -16.58
C ALA A 13 -11.19 24.62 -15.58
N ASN A 14 -9.99 24.10 -15.85
CA ASN A 14 -9.26 23.21 -14.95
C ASN A 14 -8.84 23.94 -13.66
N LEU A 15 -8.35 25.18 -13.74
CA LEU A 15 -8.08 26.02 -12.56
C LEU A 15 -9.36 26.32 -11.77
N ALA A 16 -10.46 26.64 -12.44
CA ALA A 16 -11.74 26.85 -11.76
C ALA A 16 -12.22 25.57 -11.06
N ARG A 17 -11.97 24.39 -11.64
CA ARG A 17 -12.25 23.10 -11.00
C ARG A 17 -11.37 22.88 -9.76
N ALA A 18 -10.09 23.25 -9.81
CA ALA A 18 -9.20 23.21 -8.65
C ALA A 18 -9.71 24.11 -7.52
N ARG A 19 -10.10 25.36 -7.80
CA ARG A 19 -10.70 26.27 -6.81
C ARG A 19 -11.91 25.65 -6.11
N ARG A 20 -12.82 25.04 -6.86
CA ARG A 20 -13.99 24.34 -6.28
C ARG A 20 -13.59 23.16 -5.39
N LYS A 21 -12.49 22.46 -5.72
CA LYS A 21 -11.96 21.39 -4.87
C LYS A 21 -11.34 21.95 -3.60
N PHE A 22 -10.62 23.07 -3.66
CA PHE A 22 -10.09 23.75 -2.48
C PHE A 22 -11.21 24.24 -1.54
N SER A 23 -12.28 24.83 -2.08
CA SER A 23 -13.45 25.19 -1.25
C SER A 23 -14.05 23.98 -0.53
N LEU A 24 -14.22 22.85 -1.23
CA LEU A 24 -14.71 21.61 -0.61
C LEU A 24 -13.72 21.06 0.44
N MET A 25 -12.42 21.15 0.19
CA MET A 25 -11.40 20.71 1.15
C MET A 25 -11.45 21.52 2.44
N HIS A 26 -11.67 22.84 2.34
CA HIS A 26 -11.90 23.69 3.50
C HIS A 26 -13.12 23.27 4.31
N GLU A 27 -14.22 22.92 3.64
CA GLU A 27 -15.43 22.38 4.31
C GLU A 27 -15.16 21.04 5.01
N LEU A 28 -14.31 20.19 4.44
CA LEU A 28 -13.92 18.89 5.01
C LEU A 28 -12.79 18.97 6.05
N GLY A 29 -12.15 20.13 6.20
CA GLY A 29 -10.98 20.29 7.07
C GLY A 29 -9.72 19.58 6.55
N CYS A 30 -9.60 19.42 5.24
CA CYS A 30 -8.41 18.83 4.59
C CYS A 30 -7.52 19.92 4.01
N ASP A 31 -6.20 19.76 4.14
CA ASP A 31 -5.21 20.73 3.64
C ASP A 31 -4.34 20.18 2.50
N THR A 32 -4.47 18.90 2.15
CA THR A 32 -3.59 18.23 1.18
C THR A 32 -4.40 17.59 0.07
N MET A 33 -4.09 17.91 -1.19
CA MET A 33 -4.73 17.38 -2.39
C MET A 33 -3.75 16.53 -3.18
N LEU A 34 -4.16 15.32 -3.55
CA LEU A 34 -3.44 14.49 -4.50
C LEU A 34 -3.79 14.88 -5.95
N LEU A 35 -2.74 15.10 -6.75
CA LEU A 35 -2.81 15.38 -8.18
C LEU A 35 -2.06 14.29 -8.95
N CYS A 36 -2.79 13.39 -9.60
CA CYS A 36 -2.20 12.39 -10.48
C CYS A 36 -1.72 13.00 -11.80
N SER A 37 -0.67 12.43 -12.38
CA SER A 37 -0.19 12.77 -13.71
C SER A 37 -1.24 12.52 -14.80
N ASN A 38 -1.10 13.25 -15.90
CA ASN A 38 -2.00 13.23 -17.04
C ASN A 38 -1.89 11.92 -17.81
N VAL A 39 -3.05 11.37 -18.18
CA VAL A 39 -3.19 10.10 -18.92
C VAL A 39 -3.84 10.30 -20.30
N GLN A 40 -4.18 11.55 -20.66
CA GLN A 40 -4.79 11.87 -21.93
C GLN A 40 -3.75 11.78 -23.06
N ALA A 41 -4.08 11.06 -24.14
CA ALA A 41 -3.17 10.85 -25.26
C ALA A 41 -2.74 12.14 -25.98
N ASP A 42 -3.54 13.19 -25.91
CA ASP A 42 -3.30 14.49 -26.53
C ASP A 42 -2.65 15.52 -25.59
N CYS A 43 -2.25 15.12 -24.37
CA CYS A 43 -1.51 16.02 -23.49
C CYS A 43 -0.11 16.31 -24.04
N SER A 44 0.39 17.52 -23.79
CA SER A 44 1.67 18.00 -24.29
C SER A 44 2.85 17.32 -23.59
N ALA A 45 3.82 16.88 -24.38
CA ALA A 45 5.12 16.40 -23.90
C ALA A 45 6.08 17.53 -23.50
N ASP A 46 5.72 18.79 -23.77
CA ASP A 46 6.53 19.96 -23.44
C ASP A 46 6.63 20.14 -21.92
N VAL A 47 7.84 19.91 -21.39
CA VAL A 47 8.16 19.99 -19.97
C VAL A 47 7.97 21.40 -19.43
N ASP A 48 8.33 22.44 -20.19
CA ASP A 48 8.21 23.82 -19.74
C ASP A 48 6.74 24.21 -19.60
N LEU A 49 5.88 23.73 -20.52
CA LEU A 49 4.44 23.89 -20.41
C LEU A 49 3.87 23.14 -19.20
N GLN A 50 4.26 21.88 -18.97
CA GLN A 50 3.83 21.11 -17.80
C GLN A 50 4.22 21.82 -16.49
N VAL A 51 5.44 22.32 -16.40
CA VAL A 51 5.94 23.07 -15.23
C VAL A 51 5.18 24.39 -15.06
N ALA A 52 4.91 25.13 -16.15
CA ALA A 52 4.13 26.36 -16.08
C ALA A 52 2.69 26.11 -15.57
N ASP A 53 2.07 25.02 -16.01
CA ASP A 53 0.73 24.62 -15.55
C ASP A 53 0.74 24.25 -14.07
N LEU A 54 1.66 23.37 -13.66
CA LEU A 54 1.80 22.97 -12.25
C LEU A 54 2.11 24.18 -11.36
N ARG A 55 2.92 25.14 -11.82
CA ARG A 55 3.22 26.38 -11.08
C ARG A 55 2.00 27.26 -10.88
N ALA A 56 1.14 27.40 -11.89
CA ALA A 56 -0.10 28.15 -11.76
C ALA A 56 -1.05 27.51 -10.72
N LEU A 57 -1.12 26.17 -10.70
CA LEU A 57 -1.90 25.45 -9.71
C LEU A 57 -1.29 25.54 -8.31
N ALA A 58 0.04 25.45 -8.19
CA ALA A 58 0.75 25.61 -6.91
C ALA A 58 0.57 27.02 -6.33
N THR A 59 0.67 28.06 -7.16
CA THR A 59 0.41 29.45 -6.75
C THR A 59 -0.99 29.62 -6.18
N LEU A 60 -1.98 28.97 -6.79
CA LEU A 60 -3.35 28.98 -6.28
C LEU A 60 -3.47 28.23 -4.95
N ALA A 61 -2.81 27.08 -4.81
CA ALA A 61 -2.82 26.31 -3.57
C ALA A 61 -2.16 27.08 -2.41
N GLU A 62 -1.07 27.80 -2.66
CA GLU A 62 -0.45 28.70 -1.67
C GLU A 62 -1.43 29.76 -1.16
N GLN A 63 -2.19 30.40 -2.06
CA GLN A 63 -3.19 31.42 -1.69
C GLN A 63 -4.30 30.86 -0.80
N GLU A 64 -4.58 29.56 -0.91
CA GLU A 64 -5.64 28.86 -0.19
C GLU A 64 -5.09 28.03 0.99
N ASN A 65 -3.80 28.12 1.32
CA ASN A 65 -3.14 27.26 2.32
C ASN A 65 -3.34 25.75 2.10
N ILE A 66 -3.37 25.34 0.83
CA ILE A 66 -3.46 23.94 0.41
C ILE A 66 -2.06 23.45 -0.02
N LYS A 67 -1.74 22.20 0.30
CA LYS A 67 -0.60 21.45 -0.23
C LYS A 67 -1.06 20.54 -1.36
N ILE A 68 -0.26 20.41 -2.40
CA ILE A 68 -0.47 19.52 -3.53
C ILE A 68 0.62 18.47 -3.53
N GLY A 69 0.21 17.21 -3.48
CA GLY A 69 1.07 16.08 -3.78
C GLY A 69 0.91 15.65 -5.23
N TYR A 70 1.97 15.79 -6.03
CA TYR A 70 1.98 15.34 -7.42
C TYR A 70 2.43 13.87 -7.50
N GLU A 71 1.58 13.02 -8.07
CA GLU A 71 1.76 11.58 -8.16
C GLU A 71 1.98 11.14 -9.61
N ALA A 72 3.02 10.37 -9.88
CA ALA A 72 3.22 9.72 -11.17
C ALA A 72 2.45 8.40 -11.23
N LEU A 73 1.36 8.36 -12.00
CA LEU A 73 0.66 7.11 -12.31
C LEU A 73 1.53 6.24 -13.22
N ALA A 74 1.54 4.92 -13.00
CA ALA A 74 2.33 3.99 -13.82
C ALA A 74 1.99 4.01 -15.33
N TRP A 75 0.79 4.49 -15.67
CA TRP A 75 0.29 4.66 -17.03
C TRP A 75 0.14 6.15 -17.43
N GLY A 76 0.78 7.08 -16.71
CA GLY A 76 0.84 8.48 -17.10
C GLY A 76 1.46 8.64 -18.49
N THR A 77 0.93 9.56 -19.30
CA THR A 77 1.33 9.71 -20.71
C THR A 77 2.78 10.19 -20.85
N HIS A 78 3.17 11.20 -20.06
CA HIS A 78 4.53 11.77 -20.08
C HIS A 78 5.26 11.70 -18.74
N VAL A 79 4.52 11.50 -17.64
CA VAL A 79 5.06 11.39 -16.29
C VAL A 79 4.51 10.10 -15.67
N ASN A 80 5.31 9.04 -15.71
CA ASN A 80 4.96 7.71 -15.20
C ASN A 80 6.04 7.09 -14.31
N ARG A 81 7.01 7.90 -13.89
CA ARG A 81 8.02 7.55 -12.90
C ARG A 81 8.06 8.63 -11.84
N TRP A 82 8.23 8.22 -10.58
CA TRP A 82 8.22 9.16 -9.45
C TRP A 82 9.32 10.22 -9.56
N HIS A 83 10.48 9.88 -10.11
CA HIS A 83 11.58 10.83 -10.30
C HIS A 83 11.27 11.89 -11.37
N GLN A 84 10.44 11.58 -12.39
CA GLN A 84 9.95 12.57 -13.34
C GLN A 84 8.98 13.54 -12.66
N ALA A 85 8.10 13.04 -11.77
CA ALA A 85 7.25 13.91 -10.96
C ALA A 85 8.11 14.84 -10.08
N TRP A 86 9.17 14.32 -9.47
CA TRP A 86 10.11 15.14 -8.71
C TRP A 86 10.78 16.22 -9.56
N GLU A 87 11.23 15.91 -10.78
CA GLU A 87 11.81 16.92 -11.69
C GLU A 87 10.84 18.08 -11.95
N ARG A 88 9.54 17.79 -12.13
CA ARG A 88 8.52 18.84 -12.33
C ARG A 88 8.30 19.65 -11.06
N VAL A 89 8.14 18.99 -9.91
CA VAL A 89 7.96 19.66 -8.61
C VAL A 89 9.16 20.53 -8.25
N LYS A 90 10.38 20.03 -8.48
CA LYS A 90 11.63 20.77 -8.28
C LYS A 90 11.71 22.01 -9.18
N ALA A 91 11.27 21.91 -10.44
CA ALA A 91 11.25 23.06 -11.36
C ALA A 91 10.14 24.08 -11.02
N VAL A 92 9.00 23.63 -10.48
CA VAL A 92 7.95 24.51 -9.99
C VAL A 92 8.43 25.35 -8.80
N ASP A 93 9.19 24.73 -7.89
CA ASP A 93 9.82 25.36 -6.71
C ASP A 93 8.82 26.12 -5.82
N SER A 94 7.72 25.45 -5.45
CA SER A 94 6.68 26.01 -4.58
C SER A 94 6.63 25.28 -3.23
N PRO A 95 6.50 25.99 -2.09
CA PRO A 95 6.28 25.35 -0.79
C PRO A 95 4.93 24.61 -0.70
N ALA A 96 3.94 24.96 -1.52
CA ALA A 96 2.66 24.27 -1.58
C ALA A 96 2.69 23.00 -2.44
N MET A 97 3.82 22.66 -3.08
CA MET A 97 3.89 21.48 -3.94
C MET A 97 5.02 20.54 -3.55
N GLY A 98 4.67 19.26 -3.46
CA GLY A 98 5.57 18.14 -3.26
C GLY A 98 5.16 16.95 -4.12
N ILE A 99 5.77 15.79 -3.89
CA ILE A 99 5.42 14.54 -4.56
C ILE A 99 4.64 13.62 -3.63
N VAL A 100 3.87 12.71 -4.23
CA VAL A 100 3.34 11.51 -3.58
C VAL A 100 4.12 10.32 -4.09
N LEU A 101 4.47 9.41 -3.18
CA LEU A 101 5.03 8.12 -3.53
C LEU A 101 3.96 7.06 -3.34
N ASP A 102 3.60 6.35 -4.41
CA ASP A 102 2.75 5.17 -4.37
C ASP A 102 3.61 3.94 -4.68
N SER A 103 3.66 2.98 -3.74
CA SER A 103 4.54 1.82 -3.87
C SER A 103 4.17 0.94 -5.06
N PHE A 104 2.89 0.82 -5.41
CA PHE A 104 2.47 0.04 -6.56
C PHE A 104 2.92 0.71 -7.86
N HIS A 105 2.68 2.01 -8.04
CA HIS A 105 3.08 2.71 -9.25
C HIS A 105 4.59 2.63 -9.50
N ILE A 106 5.39 2.69 -8.44
CA ILE A 106 6.85 2.57 -8.55
C ILE A 106 7.26 1.13 -8.84
N LEU A 107 6.85 0.17 -8.00
CA LEU A 107 7.37 -1.20 -8.05
C LEU A 107 6.78 -2.03 -9.19
N SER A 108 5.55 -1.76 -9.62
CA SER A 108 4.91 -2.43 -10.77
C SER A 108 5.67 -2.24 -12.08
N LEU A 109 6.45 -1.15 -12.17
CA LEU A 109 7.26 -0.78 -13.33
C LEU A 109 8.71 -1.24 -13.21
N GLY A 110 9.05 -1.97 -12.14
CA GLY A 110 10.41 -2.38 -11.80
C GLY A 110 11.32 -1.21 -11.38
N ASP A 111 10.74 -0.07 -11.00
CA ASP A 111 11.48 1.08 -10.47
C ASP A 111 11.72 0.92 -8.96
N ASP A 112 12.62 1.72 -8.41
CA ASP A 112 12.99 1.69 -6.99
C ASP A 112 13.18 3.11 -6.42
N LEU A 113 13.67 3.19 -5.19
CA LEU A 113 13.93 4.45 -4.48
C LEU A 113 15.42 4.82 -4.45
N SER A 114 16.25 4.27 -5.33
CA SER A 114 17.70 4.54 -5.36
C SER A 114 18.04 6.03 -5.47
N ARG A 115 17.20 6.79 -6.17
CA ARG A 115 17.35 8.24 -6.37
C ARG A 115 16.68 9.11 -5.30
N LEU A 116 16.06 8.52 -4.28
CA LEU A 116 15.24 9.27 -3.32
C LEU A 116 16.05 10.29 -2.51
N HIS A 117 17.36 10.11 -2.39
CA HIS A 117 18.29 11.08 -1.80
C HIS A 117 18.33 12.44 -2.55
N GLU A 118 17.80 12.52 -3.77
CA GLU A 118 17.63 13.76 -4.55
C GLU A 118 16.43 14.60 -4.07
N VAL A 119 15.53 14.03 -3.25
CA VAL A 119 14.28 14.65 -2.79
C VAL A 119 14.41 15.05 -1.31
N PRO A 120 14.21 16.33 -0.96
CA PRO A 120 14.04 16.73 0.43
C PRO A 120 12.84 16.02 1.08
N MET A 121 12.98 15.48 2.28
CA MET A 121 11.92 14.68 2.92
C MET A 121 10.62 15.47 3.14
N ASP A 122 10.72 16.78 3.35
CA ASP A 122 9.57 17.70 3.47
C ASP A 122 8.81 17.90 2.13
N LYS A 123 9.41 17.51 1.01
CA LYS A 123 8.74 17.46 -0.31
C LYS A 123 7.97 16.17 -0.55
N ILE A 124 8.08 15.16 0.30
CA ILE A 124 7.24 13.96 0.23
C ILE A 124 5.95 14.24 1.01
N THR A 125 4.94 14.74 0.31
CA THR A 125 3.67 15.19 0.90
C THR A 125 2.80 14.04 1.41
N PHE A 126 2.90 12.88 0.78
CA PHE A 126 2.08 11.71 1.11
C PHE A 126 2.75 10.41 0.64
N LEU A 127 2.47 9.32 1.35
CA LEU A 127 2.93 7.98 1.02
C LEU A 127 1.72 7.04 0.96
N GLN A 128 1.56 6.37 -0.19
CA GLN A 128 0.53 5.36 -0.41
C GLN A 128 1.21 4.00 -0.60
N LEU A 129 0.77 3.04 0.21
CA LEU A 129 1.27 1.69 0.23
C LEU A 129 0.21 0.76 -0.35
N ALA A 130 0.62 0.00 -1.34
CA ALA A 130 -0.13 -1.03 -2.01
C ALA A 130 0.82 -2.14 -2.44
N ASP A 131 0.49 -3.36 -2.02
CA ASP A 131 1.13 -4.58 -2.47
C ASP A 131 0.37 -5.12 -3.69
N ALA A 132 0.94 -6.10 -4.38
CA ALA A 132 0.25 -6.85 -5.42
C ALA A 132 0.96 -8.18 -5.72
N PRO A 133 0.24 -9.23 -6.12
CA PRO A 133 0.85 -10.42 -6.73
C PRO A 133 1.51 -10.06 -8.06
N LEU A 134 2.62 -10.70 -8.43
CA LEU A 134 3.30 -10.44 -9.70
C LEU A 134 2.48 -10.97 -10.87
N MET A 135 2.01 -10.07 -11.72
CA MET A 135 1.17 -10.40 -12.87
C MET A 135 1.80 -9.89 -14.18
N LYS A 136 1.77 -10.74 -15.21
CA LYS A 136 2.16 -10.35 -16.57
C LYS A 136 0.93 -9.83 -17.32
N MET A 137 0.53 -8.61 -17.02
CA MET A 137 -0.63 -7.96 -17.65
C MET A 137 -0.44 -6.45 -17.75
N ASP A 138 -1.42 -5.78 -18.36
CA ASP A 138 -1.45 -4.31 -18.39
C ASP A 138 -1.47 -3.72 -16.97
N VAL A 139 -0.65 -2.68 -16.73
CA VAL A 139 -0.43 -2.13 -15.39
C VAL A 139 -1.66 -1.39 -14.84
N LEU A 140 -2.49 -0.79 -15.71
CA LEU A 140 -3.73 -0.14 -15.29
C LEU A 140 -4.73 -1.20 -14.82
N GLU A 141 -4.91 -2.26 -15.60
CA GLU A 141 -5.77 -3.38 -15.20
C GLU A 141 -5.25 -4.07 -13.94
N TRP A 142 -3.94 -4.27 -13.83
CA TRP A 142 -3.31 -4.81 -12.62
C TRP A 142 -3.63 -3.96 -11.38
N SER A 143 -3.45 -2.64 -11.50
CA SER A 143 -3.69 -1.67 -10.42
C SER A 143 -5.15 -1.62 -9.96
N ARG A 144 -6.11 -1.76 -10.88
CA ARG A 144 -7.54 -1.59 -10.60
C ARG A 144 -8.17 -2.77 -9.88
N HIS A 145 -7.58 -3.96 -10.05
CA HIS A 145 -8.22 -5.22 -9.67
C HIS A 145 -7.44 -6.02 -8.64
N PHE A 146 -6.10 -5.89 -8.58
CA PHE A 146 -5.27 -6.85 -7.86
C PHE A 146 -4.30 -6.23 -6.85
N ARG A 147 -4.40 -4.91 -6.56
CA ARG A 147 -3.72 -4.36 -5.38
C ARG A 147 -4.20 -5.11 -4.13
N CYS A 148 -3.33 -5.35 -3.17
CA CYS A 148 -3.63 -5.96 -1.88
C CYS A 148 -2.86 -5.27 -0.76
N PHE A 149 -3.17 -5.64 0.48
CA PHE A 149 -2.47 -5.05 1.62
C PHE A 149 -1.01 -5.54 1.72
N PRO A 150 -0.10 -4.75 2.29
CA PRO A 150 1.27 -5.16 2.57
C PRO A 150 1.39 -6.58 3.15
N GLY A 151 2.23 -7.41 2.54
CA GLY A 151 2.49 -8.79 2.96
C GLY A 151 1.50 -9.81 2.39
N GLN A 152 0.55 -9.39 1.57
CA GLN A 152 -0.37 -10.26 0.83
C GLN A 152 0.00 -10.42 -0.64
N GLY A 153 0.97 -9.64 -1.13
CA GLY A 153 1.47 -9.71 -2.49
C GLY A 153 2.93 -10.14 -2.54
N GLU A 154 3.59 -9.72 -3.61
CA GLU A 154 4.97 -10.11 -3.95
C GLU A 154 5.84 -8.88 -4.27
N LEU A 155 5.31 -7.66 -4.13
CA LEU A 155 6.11 -6.44 -4.31
C LEU A 155 7.07 -6.25 -3.13
N PRO A 156 8.31 -5.74 -3.35
CA PRO A 156 9.33 -5.59 -2.31
C PRO A 156 9.06 -4.39 -1.37
N LEU A 157 7.92 -4.40 -0.68
CA LEU A 157 7.44 -3.32 0.18
C LEU A 157 8.29 -3.14 1.44
N VAL A 158 8.89 -4.22 1.94
CA VAL A 158 9.78 -4.14 3.11
C VAL A 158 11.03 -3.35 2.75
N GLU A 159 11.66 -3.63 1.61
CA GLU A 159 12.82 -2.88 1.09
C GLU A 159 12.44 -1.43 0.77
N PHE A 160 11.29 -1.22 0.13
CA PHE A 160 10.78 0.11 -0.20
C PHE A 160 10.61 0.98 1.05
N SER A 161 9.94 0.43 2.07
CA SER A 161 9.66 1.14 3.33
C SER A 161 10.92 1.33 4.18
N ARG A 162 11.86 0.37 4.10
CA ARG A 162 13.19 0.48 4.71
C ARG A 162 13.95 1.67 4.15
N GLU A 163 14.04 1.83 2.83
CA GLU A 163 14.77 2.95 2.23
C GLU A 163 14.15 4.31 2.59
N LEU A 164 12.81 4.44 2.52
CA LEU A 164 12.11 5.65 2.95
C LEU A 164 12.43 6.03 4.40
N THR A 165 12.30 5.04 5.29
CA THR A 165 12.51 5.27 6.73
C THR A 165 13.97 5.61 7.03
N ARG A 166 14.91 4.91 6.39
CA ARG A 166 16.37 5.13 6.50
C ARG A 166 16.75 6.54 6.05
N LEU A 167 16.12 7.06 5.01
CA LEU A 167 16.35 8.42 4.49
C LEU A 167 15.65 9.51 5.29
N GLY A 168 14.86 9.15 6.31
CA GLY A 168 14.29 10.09 7.27
C GLY A 168 12.81 10.42 7.05
N TYR A 169 12.08 9.68 6.22
CA TYR A 169 10.64 9.87 6.11
C TYR A 169 9.96 9.52 7.44
N ARG A 170 9.14 10.43 7.96
CA ARG A 170 8.36 10.29 9.21
C ARG A 170 6.89 10.69 9.03
N GLY A 171 6.45 10.84 7.78
CA GLY A 171 5.04 11.11 7.46
C GLY A 171 4.15 9.87 7.59
N PRO A 172 2.83 10.03 7.42
CA PRO A 172 1.88 8.94 7.59
C PRO A 172 2.02 7.87 6.51
N TRP A 173 1.87 6.61 6.90
CA TRP A 173 1.79 5.47 5.99
C TRP A 173 0.31 5.21 5.67
N SER A 174 -0.11 5.57 4.45
CA SER A 174 -1.49 5.37 4.00
C SER A 174 -1.61 4.13 3.13
N LEU A 175 -2.79 3.52 3.08
CA LEU A 175 -3.11 2.42 2.17
C LEU A 175 -3.96 2.93 1.00
N GLU A 176 -3.62 2.55 -0.23
CA GLU A 176 -4.45 2.84 -1.41
C GLU A 176 -4.69 1.57 -2.23
N ILE A 177 -5.77 0.85 -1.90
CA ILE A 177 -6.06 -0.45 -2.48
C ILE A 177 -7.33 -0.42 -3.34
N PHE A 178 -7.18 -0.77 -4.62
CA PHE A 178 -8.28 -1.08 -5.52
C PHE A 178 -8.31 -2.58 -5.77
N ASN A 179 -9.29 -3.26 -5.19
CA ASN A 179 -9.44 -4.71 -5.27
C ASN A 179 -10.93 -5.08 -5.27
N ASP A 180 -11.36 -5.85 -6.27
CA ASP A 180 -12.77 -6.22 -6.40
C ASP A 180 -13.25 -7.15 -5.27
N GLY A 181 -12.37 -8.01 -4.77
CA GLY A 181 -12.64 -8.83 -3.59
C GLY A 181 -12.87 -7.98 -2.34
N PHE A 182 -12.07 -6.93 -2.13
CA PHE A 182 -12.25 -6.02 -0.99
C PHE A 182 -13.51 -5.18 -1.11
N ARG A 183 -13.91 -4.77 -2.32
CA ARG A 183 -15.19 -4.09 -2.57
C ARG A 183 -16.40 -4.94 -2.18
N ALA A 184 -16.28 -6.26 -2.28
CA ALA A 184 -17.32 -7.21 -1.88
C ALA A 184 -17.19 -7.70 -0.42
N SER A 185 -16.16 -7.27 0.31
CA SER A 185 -15.85 -7.74 1.66
C SER A 185 -16.46 -6.86 2.76
N PRO A 186 -16.66 -7.40 3.99
CA PRO A 186 -17.16 -6.59 5.11
C PRO A 186 -16.19 -5.48 5.52
N ASN A 187 -16.63 -4.22 5.45
CA ASN A 187 -15.83 -3.02 5.74
C ASN A 187 -15.02 -3.11 7.04
N GLY A 188 -15.63 -3.57 8.13
CA GLY A 188 -14.98 -3.64 9.44
C GLY A 188 -13.86 -4.68 9.53
N ALA A 189 -13.99 -5.80 8.82
CA ALA A 189 -12.92 -6.81 8.76
C ALA A 189 -11.79 -6.32 7.86
N THR A 190 -12.13 -5.80 6.68
CA THR A 190 -11.16 -5.24 5.72
C THR A 190 -10.33 -4.10 6.32
N ALA A 191 -10.95 -3.19 7.08
CA ALA A 191 -10.23 -2.11 7.77
C ALA A 191 -9.25 -2.64 8.83
N LYS A 192 -9.62 -3.69 9.58
CA LYS A 192 -8.73 -4.34 10.56
C LYS A 192 -7.56 -5.04 9.87
N ASP A 193 -7.80 -5.68 8.74
CA ASP A 193 -6.74 -6.33 7.96
C ASP A 193 -5.78 -5.30 7.35
N GLY A 194 -6.31 -4.18 6.85
CA GLY A 194 -5.50 -3.03 6.44
C GLY A 194 -4.62 -2.51 7.57
N TYR A 195 -5.19 -2.22 8.74
CA TYR A 195 -4.39 -1.78 9.89
C TYR A 195 -3.35 -2.82 10.33
N ARG A 196 -3.72 -4.11 10.38
CA ARG A 196 -2.79 -5.21 10.70
C ARG A 196 -1.63 -5.26 9.70
N SER A 197 -1.88 -5.01 8.42
CA SER A 197 -0.83 -5.03 7.39
C SER A 197 0.18 -3.90 7.55
N LEU A 198 -0.25 -2.71 8.01
CA LEU A 198 0.66 -1.61 8.34
C LEU A 198 1.53 -1.97 9.53
N LEU A 199 0.94 -2.50 10.61
CA LEU A 199 1.71 -2.96 11.77
C LEU A 199 2.73 -4.05 11.39
N TRP A 200 2.32 -4.99 10.54
CA TRP A 200 3.23 -6.02 10.02
C TRP A 200 4.37 -5.41 9.20
N LEU A 201 4.08 -4.45 8.34
CA LEU A 201 5.09 -3.78 7.51
C LEU A 201 6.07 -2.97 8.35
N GLU A 202 5.57 -2.19 9.32
CA GLU A 202 6.41 -1.45 10.27
C GLU A 202 7.33 -2.39 11.05
N GLU A 203 6.82 -3.53 11.53
CA GLU A 203 7.62 -4.55 12.19
C GLU A 203 8.72 -5.11 11.27
N GLN A 204 8.39 -5.47 10.01
CA GLN A 204 9.39 -5.99 9.06
C GLN A 204 10.44 -4.92 8.71
N THR A 205 10.01 -3.68 8.50
CA THR A 205 10.90 -2.54 8.24
C THR A 205 11.85 -2.32 9.42
N ARG A 206 11.35 -2.33 10.66
CA ARG A 206 12.19 -2.21 11.86
C ARG A 206 13.22 -3.33 11.95
N ARG A 207 12.79 -4.57 11.75
CA ARG A 207 13.67 -5.76 11.78
C ARG A 207 14.80 -5.67 10.76
N THR A 208 14.53 -5.14 9.56
CA THR A 208 15.53 -4.99 8.50
C THR A 208 16.43 -3.77 8.66
N LEU A 209 15.96 -2.69 9.29
CA LEU A 209 16.78 -1.50 9.62
C LEU A 209 17.75 -1.75 10.78
N GLY A 210 17.38 -2.60 11.74
CA GLY A 210 18.12 -2.75 12.99
C GLY A 210 17.84 -1.59 13.96
N GLN A 211 18.85 -0.77 14.27
CA GLN A 211 18.68 0.39 15.13
C GLN A 211 18.09 1.57 14.33
N THR A 212 16.95 2.09 14.79
CA THR A 212 16.29 3.25 14.19
C THR A 212 15.59 4.09 15.26
N ASP A 213 15.51 5.40 15.03
CA ASP A 213 14.73 6.38 15.80
C ASP A 213 13.30 6.55 15.27
N ALA A 214 12.94 5.87 14.17
CA ALA A 214 11.58 5.88 13.64
C ALA A 214 10.63 5.16 14.61
N ASP A 215 9.46 5.77 14.82
CA ASP A 215 8.36 5.19 15.60
C ASP A 215 7.65 4.12 14.77
N LEU A 216 8.23 2.92 14.74
CA LEU A 216 7.71 1.75 14.06
C LEU A 216 7.20 0.73 15.07
N PHE A 217 6.10 0.06 14.76
CA PHE A 217 5.54 -1.01 15.57
C PHE A 217 6.59 -2.06 15.96
N ASN A 218 6.65 -2.34 17.26
CA ASN A 218 7.60 -3.28 17.87
C ASN A 218 6.86 -4.25 18.78
N PRO A 219 6.31 -5.36 18.25
CA PRO A 219 5.58 -6.32 19.07
C PRO A 219 6.52 -7.14 19.95
N ALA A 220 5.93 -7.87 20.91
CA ALA A 220 6.67 -8.86 21.68
C ALA A 220 7.27 -9.93 20.74
N PRO A 221 8.45 -10.50 21.07
CA PRO A 221 9.03 -11.60 20.29
C PRO A 221 8.06 -12.76 20.15
N LEU A 222 8.01 -13.34 18.95
CA LEU A 222 7.22 -14.54 18.70
C LEU A 222 7.79 -15.73 19.47
N PRO A 223 6.94 -16.63 19.98
CA PRO A 223 7.40 -17.86 20.60
C PRO A 223 8.09 -18.77 19.57
N THR A 224 9.04 -19.58 20.02
CA THR A 224 9.66 -20.62 19.18
C THR A 224 8.66 -21.73 18.90
N PHE A 225 8.41 -22.02 17.62
CA PHE A 225 7.54 -23.11 17.19
C PHE A 225 8.30 -24.44 17.18
N ASN A 226 7.92 -25.36 18.08
CA ASN A 226 8.55 -26.69 18.20
C ASN A 226 7.74 -27.79 17.48
N GLY A 227 6.91 -27.42 16.51
CA GLY A 227 6.03 -28.34 15.79
C GLY A 227 4.59 -28.34 16.31
N THR A 228 3.75 -29.11 15.63
CA THR A 228 2.35 -29.32 16.01
C THR A 228 2.30 -30.34 17.15
N GLU A 229 1.78 -29.95 18.31
CA GLU A 229 1.62 -30.86 19.45
C GLU A 229 0.51 -31.89 19.21
N PHE A 230 -0.66 -31.43 18.74
CA PHE A 230 -1.76 -32.30 18.35
C PHE A 230 -2.67 -31.62 17.33
N ILE A 231 -3.52 -32.41 16.65
CA ILE A 231 -4.60 -31.91 15.80
C ILE A 231 -5.95 -32.30 16.41
N GLU A 232 -6.79 -31.30 16.70
CA GLU A 232 -8.14 -31.53 17.19
C GLU A 232 -9.15 -31.57 16.04
N PHE A 233 -9.94 -32.64 15.99
CA PHE A 233 -11.02 -32.81 15.02
C PHE A 233 -12.37 -32.68 15.70
N ALA A 234 -13.21 -31.79 15.19
CA ALA A 234 -14.63 -31.76 15.55
C ALA A 234 -15.38 -32.80 14.70
N ALA A 235 -15.99 -33.79 15.36
CA ALA A 235 -16.71 -34.87 14.69
C ALA A 235 -17.94 -35.30 15.49
N SER A 236 -19.02 -35.61 14.79
CA SER A 236 -20.16 -36.33 15.37
C SER A 236 -19.77 -37.77 15.76
N PRO A 237 -20.55 -38.48 16.59
CA PRO A 237 -20.24 -39.86 16.98
C PRO A 237 -20.09 -40.82 15.80
N ALA A 238 -20.81 -40.61 14.69
CA ALA A 238 -20.70 -41.44 13.50
C ALA A 238 -19.42 -41.13 12.69
N GLU A 239 -19.06 -39.86 12.58
CA GLU A 239 -17.80 -39.43 11.93
C GLU A 239 -16.58 -39.85 12.74
N ALA A 240 -16.64 -39.75 14.07
CA ALA A 240 -15.58 -40.17 14.97
C ALA A 240 -15.24 -41.66 14.79
N LYS A 241 -16.24 -42.54 14.58
CA LYS A 241 -16.01 -43.96 14.29
C LYS A 241 -15.27 -44.17 12.96
N LYS A 242 -15.66 -43.45 11.91
CA LYS A 242 -14.99 -43.50 10.60
C LYS A 242 -13.55 -42.99 10.69
N LEU A 243 -13.35 -41.86 11.38
CA LEU A 243 -12.04 -41.26 11.59
C LEU A 243 -11.13 -42.20 12.41
N SER A 244 -11.68 -42.85 13.44
CA SER A 244 -10.95 -43.85 14.25
C SER A 244 -10.46 -45.01 13.38
N ALA A 245 -11.31 -45.59 12.54
CA ALA A 245 -10.92 -46.67 11.64
C ALA A 245 -9.83 -46.23 10.63
N MET A 246 -9.90 -44.98 10.14
CA MET A 246 -8.87 -44.43 9.25
C MET A 246 -7.53 -44.23 9.99
N LEU A 247 -7.56 -43.69 11.21
CA LEU A 247 -6.37 -43.49 12.05
C LEU A 247 -5.71 -44.84 12.37
N GLU A 248 -6.47 -45.85 12.75
CA GLU A 248 -5.99 -47.23 12.96
C GLU A 248 -5.32 -47.78 11.70
N GLY A 249 -5.94 -47.61 10.52
CA GLY A 249 -5.38 -48.03 9.24
C GLY A 249 -4.06 -47.34 8.89
N MET A 250 -3.85 -46.11 9.39
CA MET A 250 -2.58 -45.36 9.26
C MET A 250 -1.57 -45.69 10.37
N GLY A 251 -1.87 -46.65 11.25
CA GLY A 251 -0.99 -47.10 12.32
C GLY A 251 -1.05 -46.28 13.61
N PHE A 252 -2.01 -45.34 13.72
CA PHE A 252 -2.29 -44.68 14.99
C PHE A 252 -2.97 -45.65 15.96
N ARG A 253 -2.71 -45.45 17.25
CA ARG A 253 -3.28 -46.26 18.33
C ARG A 253 -4.07 -45.35 19.25
N LEU A 254 -5.17 -45.87 19.79
CA LEU A 254 -5.94 -45.17 20.81
C LEU A 254 -5.08 -45.07 22.08
N ALA A 255 -4.65 -43.86 22.41
CA ALA A 255 -3.78 -43.57 23.55
C ALA A 255 -4.58 -43.30 24.83
N GLY A 256 -5.82 -42.81 24.70
CA GLY A 256 -6.69 -42.60 25.85
C GLY A 256 -8.01 -41.94 25.51
N MET A 257 -8.93 -41.97 26.48
CA MET A 257 -10.20 -41.26 26.43
C MET A 257 -10.19 -40.12 27.45
N HIS A 258 -10.83 -39.01 27.10
CA HIS A 258 -10.98 -37.89 28.02
C HIS A 258 -11.86 -38.28 29.21
N ARG A 259 -11.50 -37.82 30.42
CA ARG A 259 -12.10 -38.29 31.68
C ARG A 259 -13.61 -38.02 31.80
N SER A 260 -14.08 -36.95 31.17
CA SER A 260 -15.46 -36.45 31.31
C SER A 260 -16.14 -36.06 29.99
N LYS A 261 -15.45 -36.20 28.85
CA LYS A 261 -15.95 -35.77 27.54
C LYS A 261 -15.81 -36.91 26.54
N GLN A 262 -16.61 -36.89 25.47
CA GLN A 262 -16.49 -37.83 24.36
C GLN A 262 -15.35 -37.42 23.42
N VAL A 263 -14.11 -37.47 23.92
CA VAL A 263 -12.90 -37.16 23.18
C VAL A 263 -11.93 -38.32 23.30
N ALA A 264 -11.35 -38.72 22.18
CA ALA A 264 -10.37 -39.80 22.07
C ALA A 264 -9.03 -39.23 21.61
N LEU A 265 -7.96 -39.57 22.32
CA LEU A 265 -6.58 -39.24 21.95
C LEU A 265 -6.00 -40.42 21.18
N TRP A 266 -5.49 -40.15 19.99
CA TRP A 266 -4.80 -41.12 19.14
C TRP A 266 -3.33 -40.72 19.02
N ASN A 267 -2.41 -41.68 18.93
CA ASN A 267 -1.01 -41.36 18.69
C ASN A 267 -0.31 -42.35 17.77
N ASN A 268 0.73 -41.87 17.08
CA ASN A 268 1.67 -42.69 16.34
C ASN A 268 3.07 -42.05 16.46
N GLY A 269 3.91 -42.59 17.34
CA GLY A 269 5.19 -41.98 17.67
C GLY A 269 5.01 -40.59 18.32
N GLY A 270 5.58 -39.56 17.69
CA GLY A 270 5.45 -38.16 18.13
C GLY A 270 4.16 -37.46 17.65
N ALA A 271 3.41 -38.05 16.71
CA ALA A 271 2.16 -37.48 16.23
C ALA A 271 1.00 -37.81 17.17
N ARG A 272 0.17 -36.83 17.50
CA ARG A 272 -0.97 -36.92 18.41
C ARG A 272 -2.16 -36.09 17.94
#